data_AF-W4IUI3-F1
#
_entry.id   AF-W4IUI3-F1
#
_cell.length_a   1.000
_cell.length_b   1.000
_cell.length_c   1.000
_cell.angle_alpha   90.00
_cell.angle_beta   90.00
_cell.angle_gamma   90.00
#
_symmetry.space_group_name_H-M   'P 1'
#
loop_
_entity.id
_entity.type
_entity.pdbx_description
1 polymer ?
#
loop_
_entity_poly.entity_id
_entity_poly.type
_entity_poly.pdbx_seq_one_letter_code
_entity_poly.pdbx_strand_id
1 'polypeptide(L)'
;MYKLNNVNTIVLFGFKTLFGGGRTKGFGLIYKNVDAVKKFEKKYRLVREGLIDKETKSGRRASKELKNRRKKLYFMKYNYEHIILRIIRTIC
;
A
#
# COMPACT_ATOMS: atom_id res chain seq x y z
N MET A 1 -9.51 -30.47 -14.47
CA MET A 1 -8.77 -29.49 -13.64
C MET A 1 -7.37 -29.29 -14.22
N TYR A 2 -6.75 -28.13 -13.97
CA TYR A 2 -5.40 -27.84 -14.47
C TYR A 2 -4.33 -28.63 -13.71
N LYS A 3 -3.30 -29.10 -14.42
CA LYS A 3 -2.13 -29.76 -13.82
C LYS A 3 -1.24 -28.67 -13.20
N LEU A 4 -1.36 -28.48 -11.89
CA LEU A 4 -0.58 -27.48 -11.15
C LEU A 4 0.35 -28.17 -10.16
N ASN A 5 1.58 -27.68 -10.10
CA ASN A 5 2.60 -28.23 -9.21
C ASN A 5 2.48 -27.67 -7.78
N ASN A 6 1.90 -26.47 -7.62
CA ASN A 6 1.75 -25.78 -6.34
C ASN A 6 0.38 -25.12 -6.25
N VAL A 7 -0.27 -25.23 -5.09
CA VAL A 7 -1.61 -24.62 -4.85
C VAL A 7 -1.49 -23.11 -4.63
N ASN A 8 -0.37 -22.65 -4.09
CA ASN A 8 -0.10 -21.24 -3.79
C ASN A 8 0.03 -20.33 -5.03
N THR A 9 -0.03 -20.89 -6.23
CA THR A 9 -0.08 -20.12 -7.49
C THR A 9 -1.50 -19.78 -7.93
N ILE A 10 -2.51 -20.30 -7.24
CA ILE A 10 -3.92 -20.05 -7.49
C ILE A 10 -4.38 -18.94 -6.55
N VAL A 11 -5.03 -17.91 -7.10
CA VAL A 11 -5.67 -16.85 -6.30
C VAL A 11 -7.13 -16.78 -6.68
N LEU A 12 -8.01 -16.92 -5.68
CA LEU A 12 -9.45 -16.91 -5.86
C LEU A 12 -10.06 -15.68 -5.19
N PHE A 13 -10.98 -14.99 -5.86
CA PHE A 13 -11.60 -13.79 -5.28
C PHE A 13 -13.00 -13.49 -5.82
N GLY A 14 -13.72 -12.66 -5.07
CA GLY A 14 -15.00 -12.11 -5.52
C GLY A 14 -16.14 -13.12 -5.56
N PHE A 15 -16.09 -14.17 -4.74
CA PHE A 15 -17.16 -15.15 -4.66
C PHE A 15 -18.47 -14.51 -4.19
N LYS A 16 -19.54 -14.74 -4.94
CA LYS A 16 -20.91 -14.36 -4.60
C LYS A 16 -21.84 -15.54 -4.90
N THR A 17 -22.64 -15.92 -3.90
CA THR A 17 -23.69 -16.93 -4.05
C THR A 17 -24.87 -16.33 -4.81
N LEU A 18 -25.47 -17.10 -5.70
CA LEU A 18 -26.73 -16.73 -6.35
C LEU A 18 -27.89 -16.86 -5.36
N PHE A 19 -28.93 -16.05 -5.58
CA PHE A 19 -30.16 -16.12 -4.80
C PHE A 19 -30.81 -17.51 -4.96
N GLY A 20 -31.33 -18.06 -3.85
CA GLY A 20 -31.82 -19.44 -3.80
C GLY A 20 -30.74 -20.51 -3.61
N GLY A 21 -29.46 -20.14 -3.55
CA GLY A 21 -28.36 -21.07 -3.25
C GLY A 21 -27.99 -22.01 -4.42
N GLY A 22 -27.16 -23.02 -4.13
CA GLY A 22 -26.75 -24.06 -5.08
C GLY A 22 -25.71 -23.66 -6.14
N ARG A 23 -25.56 -22.36 -6.44
CA ARG A 23 -24.57 -21.86 -7.41
C ARG A 23 -23.82 -20.64 -6.86
N THR A 24 -22.52 -20.59 -7.08
CA THR A 24 -21.64 -19.48 -6.67
C THR A 24 -20.82 -19.03 -7.88
N LYS A 25 -20.74 -17.71 -8.11
CA LYS A 25 -19.88 -17.11 -9.13
C LYS A 25 -18.65 -16.52 -8.46
N GLY A 26 -17.50 -16.57 -9.11
CA GLY A 26 -16.26 -15.96 -8.63
C GLY A 26 -15.21 -15.91 -9.73
N PHE A 27 -14.05 -15.33 -9.40
CA PHE A 27 -12.91 -15.22 -10.30
C PHE A 27 -11.74 -16.03 -9.74
N GLY A 28 -10.96 -16.63 -10.64
CA GLY A 28 -9.75 -17.35 -10.32
C GLY A 28 -8.63 -16.98 -11.28
N LEU A 29 -7.45 -16.69 -10.72
CA LEU A 29 -6.23 -16.44 -11.47
C LEU A 29 -5.23 -17.55 -11.16
N ILE A 30 -4.59 -18.07 -12.20
CA ILE A 30 -3.59 -19.14 -12.08
C ILE A 30 -2.29 -18.59 -12.65
N TYR A 31 -1.27 -18.53 -11.79
CA TYR A 31 0.07 -18.12 -12.17
C TYR A 31 0.98 -19.32 -12.40
N LYS A 32 2.06 -19.13 -13.17
CA LYS A 32 3.09 -20.17 -13.36
C LYS A 32 3.93 -20.38 -12.09
N ASN A 33 4.25 -19.31 -11.37
CA ASN A 33 5.23 -19.30 -10.26
C ASN A 33 4.68 -18.51 -9.07
N VAL A 34 5.12 -18.83 -7.85
CA VAL A 34 4.72 -18.10 -6.62
C VAL A 34 5.28 -16.68 -6.58
N ASP A 35 6.47 -16.45 -7.16
CA ASP A 35 7.06 -15.12 -7.23
C ASP A 35 6.27 -14.18 -8.14
N ALA A 36 5.67 -14.72 -9.19
CA ALA A 36 4.77 -13.97 -10.06
C ALA A 36 3.52 -13.54 -9.28
N VAL A 37 2.96 -14.41 -8.43
CA VAL A 37 1.84 -14.05 -7.56
C VAL A 37 2.22 -12.87 -6.68
N LYS A 38 3.34 -12.95 -5.96
CA LYS A 38 3.80 -11.88 -5.05
C LYS A 38 4.06 -10.55 -5.77
N LYS A 39 4.51 -10.58 -7.02
CA LYS A 39 4.83 -9.39 -7.81
C LYS A 39 3.60 -8.69 -8.39
N PHE A 40 2.67 -9.46 -8.95
CA PHE A 40 1.54 -8.90 -9.72
C PHE A 40 0.28 -8.70 -8.89
N GLU A 41 0.10 -9.44 -7.80
CA GLU A 41 -1.10 -9.32 -6.97
C GLU A 41 -1.01 -8.19 -5.94
N LYS A 42 -2.19 -7.71 -5.55
CA LYS A 42 -2.29 -6.70 -4.49
C LYS A 42 -2.04 -7.35 -3.13
N LYS A 43 -1.27 -6.65 -2.28
CA LYS A 43 -0.89 -7.11 -0.93
C LYS A 43 -2.06 -7.62 -0.07
N TYR A 44 -3.24 -7.01 -0.15
CA TYR A 44 -4.38 -7.44 0.67
C TYR A 44 -4.88 -8.86 0.33
N ARG A 45 -4.70 -9.32 -0.90
CA ARG A 45 -5.03 -10.69 -1.30
C ARG A 45 -3.97 -11.67 -0.81
N LEU A 46 -2.70 -11.30 -0.95
CA LEU A 46 -1.56 -12.08 -0.46
C LEU A 46 -1.64 -12.34 1.05
N VAL A 47 -2.13 -11.35 1.83
CA VAL A 47 -2.37 -11.50 3.28
C VAL A 47 -3.52 -12.47 3.57
N ARG A 48 -4.56 -12.52 2.73
CA ARG A 48 -5.69 -13.46 2.90
C ARG A 48 -5.29 -14.89 2.59
N GLU A 49 -4.43 -15.08 1.58
CA GLU A 49 -3.85 -16.38 1.22
C GLU A 49 -2.72 -16.81 2.20
N GLY A 50 -2.31 -15.93 3.13
CA GLY A 50 -1.26 -16.23 4.11
C GLY A 50 0.17 -16.22 3.56
N LEU A 51 0.40 -15.65 2.37
CA LEU A 51 1.73 -15.58 1.74
C LEU A 51 2.62 -14.46 2.28
N ILE A 52 2.01 -13.44 2.91
CA ILE A 52 2.68 -12.26 3.46
C ILE A 52 1.94 -11.82 4.73
N ASP A 53 2.69 -11.42 5.76
CA ASP A 53 2.11 -10.84 6.97
C ASP A 53 1.60 -9.41 6.77
N LYS A 54 0.57 -9.05 7.54
CA LYS A 54 -0.02 -7.73 7.48
C LYS A 54 0.95 -6.66 8.00
N GLU A 55 1.42 -5.80 7.10
CA GLU A 55 2.20 -4.61 7.48
C GLU A 55 1.35 -3.65 8.35
N THR A 56 1.83 -3.37 9.56
CA THR A 56 1.25 -2.35 10.45
C THR A 56 1.78 -0.97 10.08
N LYS A 57 1.02 -0.22 9.26
CA LYS A 57 1.32 1.18 8.94
C LYS A 57 0.54 2.12 9.83
N SER A 58 1.15 3.27 10.12
CA SER A 58 0.45 4.37 10.78
C SER A 58 -0.78 4.78 9.98
N GLY A 59 -1.89 5.02 10.69
CA GLY A 59 -3.16 5.32 10.06
C GLY A 59 -3.14 6.63 9.26
N ARG A 60 -4.13 6.80 8.37
CA ARG A 60 -4.25 7.98 7.49
C ARG A 60 -4.19 9.31 8.25
N ARG A 61 -4.73 9.36 9.46
CA ARG A 61 -4.71 10.56 10.33
C ARG A 61 -3.28 10.92 10.75
N ALA A 62 -2.51 9.96 11.26
CA ALA A 62 -1.13 10.16 11.68
C ALA A 62 -0.25 10.67 10.52
N SER A 63 -0.43 10.13 9.31
CA SER A 63 0.31 10.62 8.13
C SER A 63 -0.06 12.06 7.75
N LYS A 64 -1.35 12.44 7.87
CA LYS A 64 -1.81 13.82 7.61
C LYS A 64 -1.24 14.80 8.65
N GLU A 65 -1.28 14.43 9.92
CA GLU A 65 -0.71 15.26 10.99
C GLU A 65 0.81 15.44 10.83
N LEU A 66 1.54 14.37 10.49
CA LEU A 66 2.97 14.45 10.21
C LEU A 66 3.26 15.38 9.01
N LYS A 67 2.46 15.31 7.95
CA LYS A 67 2.57 16.22 6.79
C LYS A 67 2.36 17.68 7.22
N ASN A 68 1.36 17.96 8.04
CA ASN A 68 1.09 19.32 8.51
C ASN A 68 2.19 19.83 9.44
N ARG A 69 2.76 18.99 10.31
CA ARG A 69 3.93 19.34 11.14
C ARG A 69 5.16 19.66 10.27
N ARG A 70 5.45 18.84 9.25
CA ARG A 70 6.57 19.08 8.32
C ARG A 70 6.42 20.39 7.55
N LYS A 71 5.20 20.75 7.13
CA LYS A 71 4.94 22.04 6.46
C LYS A 71 5.26 23.25 7.34
N LYS A 72 4.97 23.19 8.65
CA LYS A 72 5.31 24.27 9.59
C LYS A 72 6.82 24.46 9.73
N LEU A 73 7.58 23.36 9.84
CA LEU A 73 9.05 23.40 9.93
C LEU A 73 9.68 23.99 8.67
N TYR A 74 9.16 23.63 7.49
CA TYR A 74 9.63 24.19 6.21
C TYR A 74 9.44 25.71 6.21
N PHE A 75 8.26 26.21 6.56
CA PHE A 75 8.00 27.66 6.59
C PHE A 75 8.92 28.43 7.56
N MET A 76 9.20 27.89 8.75
CA MET A 76 10.13 28.52 9.69
C MET A 76 11.57 28.59 9.13
N LYS A 77 12.03 27.52 8.48
CA LYS A 77 13.41 27.45 7.96
C LYS A 77 13.71 28.52 6.89
N TYR A 78 12.74 28.79 5.99
CA TYR A 78 12.88 29.87 4.99
C TYR A 78 12.95 31.25 5.63
N ASN A 79 12.19 31.49 6.70
CA ASN A 79 12.21 32.78 7.39
C ASN A 79 13.57 33.04 8.07
N TYR A 80 14.14 32.05 8.76
CA TYR A 80 15.46 32.20 9.39
C TYR A 80 16.58 32.43 8.35
N GLU A 81 16.62 31.67 7.26
CA GLU A 81 17.60 31.84 6.18
C GLU A 81 17.49 33.24 5.54
N HIS A 82 16.28 33.71 5.25
CA HIS A 82 16.06 35.05 4.68
C HIS A 82 16.39 36.18 5.65
N ILE A 83 16.14 36.00 6.95
CA ILE A 83 16.51 36.96 8.00
C ILE A 83 18.04 37.05 8.10
N ILE A 84 18.74 35.91 8.16
CA ILE A 84 20.21 35.86 8.19
C ILE A 84 20.81 36.51 6.94
N LEU A 85 20.31 36.19 5.75
CA LEU A 85 20.74 36.81 4.49
C LEU A 85 20.48 38.33 4.44
N ARG A 86 19.38 38.82 5.04
CA ARG A 86 19.11 40.28 5.16
C ARG A 86 20.08 40.95 6.12
N ILE A 87 20.36 40.33 7.27
CA ILE A 87 21.30 40.84 8.26
C ILE A 87 22.71 40.93 7.65
N ILE A 88 23.19 39.87 6.99
CA ILE A 88 24.50 39.85 6.33
C ILE A 88 24.60 40.93 5.23
N ARG A 89 23.55 41.14 4.44
CA ARG A 89 23.49 42.20 3.41
C ARG A 89 23.47 43.64 3.95
N THR A 90 23.12 43.83 5.22
CA THR A 90 23.02 45.15 5.83
C THR A 90 24.29 45.51 6.63
N ILE A 91 25.10 44.50 6.96
CA ILE A 91 26.34 44.64 7.74
C ILE A 91 27.58 44.72 6.83
N CYS A 92 27.54 44.19 5.60
CA CYS A 92 28.52 44.45 4.53
C CYS A 92 28.11 45.66 3.70
#